data_AF-A0AAN4Z001-F1
#
_entry.id   AF-A0AAN4Z001-F1
#
_cell.length_a   1.000
_cell.length_b   1.000
_cell.length_c   1.000
_cell.angle_alpha   90.00
_cell.angle_beta   90.00
_cell.angle_gamma   90.00
#
_symmetry.space_group_name_H-M   'P 1'
#
loop_
_entity.id
_entity.type
_entity.pdbx_description
1 polymer ?
#
loop_
_entity_poly.entity_id
_entity_poly.type
_entity_poly.pdbx_seq_one_letter_code
_entity_poly.pdbx_strand_id
1 'polypeptide(L)'
;MTMDSSTNIKDQIAAVFHSIGSTGFGLTQQVFIADVTNLVNRGLWSTLPDSISTIPTLYLGTTIGQSVLDHSTWRWGWGMWAIVLPVCGLPLLGSVFFHQHQAIKNGLGKKRLAAQLGLNASQPWWKQAYELLWVQLDLPGALLLLAGLALTLIPISLTGANRSDRWQSATFIALLVVGIVLLVLFALWDIFVAKKPFIPYRMVRSKTVAAACLLGALDFLHYSMFTVFYSSYLQVVGGYSPGHATRIE
;
A
#
# COMPACT_ATOMS: atom_id res chain seq x y z
N MET A 1 23.95 14.72 0.12
CA MET A 1 23.69 15.31 1.45
C MET A 1 23.11 14.20 2.31
N THR A 2 23.89 13.72 3.28
CA THR A 2 23.58 12.53 4.06
C THR A 2 22.28 12.73 4.83
N MET A 3 21.24 12.00 4.45
CA MET A 3 20.02 11.82 5.22
C MET A 3 20.41 11.20 6.56
N ASP A 4 20.64 12.03 7.57
CA ASP A 4 20.69 11.62 8.97
C ASP A 4 19.26 11.39 9.51
N SER A 5 18.41 10.78 8.69
CA SER A 5 16.98 10.54 8.95
C SER A 5 16.75 9.18 9.61
N SER A 6 17.73 8.64 10.32
CA SER A 6 17.64 7.27 10.85
C SER A 6 17.58 7.17 12.39
N THR A 7 17.68 8.29 13.13
CA THR A 7 17.78 8.26 14.59
C THR A 7 16.59 8.84 15.36
N ASN A 8 15.67 9.57 14.71
CA ASN A 8 14.52 10.17 15.40
C ASN A 8 13.26 9.29 15.30
N ILE A 9 12.76 8.81 16.45
CA ILE A 9 11.53 8.00 16.55
C ILE A 9 10.34 8.74 15.89
N LYS A 10 10.33 10.07 15.96
CA LYS A 10 9.28 10.91 15.36
C LYS A 10 9.20 10.75 13.83
N ASP A 11 10.33 10.62 13.16
CA ASP A 11 10.39 10.49 11.70
C ASP A 11 9.93 9.09 11.26
N GLN A 12 10.23 8.06 12.06
CA GLN A 12 9.74 6.71 11.83
C GLN A 12 8.21 6.62 12.00
N ILE A 13 7.65 7.28 13.02
CA ILE A 13 6.20 7.36 13.20
C ILE A 13 5.55 8.07 12.01
N ALA A 14 6.12 9.18 11.55
CA ALA A 14 5.62 9.90 10.37
C ALA A 14 5.63 9.02 9.11
N ALA A 15 6.68 8.23 8.90
CA ALA A 15 6.77 7.29 7.77
C ALA A 15 5.69 6.21 7.81
N VAL A 16 5.34 5.69 9.00
CA VAL A 16 4.25 4.72 9.16
C VAL A 16 2.90 5.34 8.79
N PHE A 17 2.61 6.54 9.30
CA PHE A 17 1.37 7.25 8.96
C PHE A 17 1.27 7.55 7.46
N HIS A 18 2.37 8.00 6.85
CA HIS A 18 2.43 8.25 5.41
C HIS A 18 2.16 6.96 4.61
N SER A 19 2.75 5.84 5.01
CA SER A 19 2.59 4.55 4.32
C SER A 19 1.15 4.03 4.40
N ILE A 20 0.52 4.13 5.59
CA ILE A 20 -0.88 3.76 5.78
C ILE A 20 -1.79 4.65 4.94
N GLY A 21 -1.56 5.97 4.96
CA GLY A 21 -2.34 6.93 4.21
C GLY A 21 -2.26 6.71 2.70
N SER A 22 -1.04 6.54 2.17
CA SER A 22 -0.79 6.29 0.75
C SER A 22 -1.43 4.98 0.28
N THR A 23 -1.27 3.90 1.04
CA THR A 23 -1.86 2.59 0.71
C THR A 23 -3.38 2.63 0.77
N GLY A 24 -3.94 3.25 1.81
CA GLY A 24 -5.39 3.39 1.98
C GLY A 24 -6.02 4.22 0.86
N PHE A 25 -5.36 5.30 0.44
CA PHE A 25 -5.80 6.10 -0.70
C PHE A 25 -5.80 5.28 -2.00
N GLY A 26 -4.71 4.57 -2.30
CA GLY A 26 -4.61 3.72 -3.50
C GLY A 26 -5.68 2.63 -3.55
N LEU A 27 -5.94 1.94 -2.44
CA LEU A 27 -6.99 0.93 -2.35
C LEU A 27 -8.39 1.55 -2.56
N THR A 28 -8.66 2.69 -1.93
CA THR A 28 -9.95 3.38 -2.07
C THR A 28 -10.18 3.86 -3.51
N GLN A 29 -9.15 4.38 -4.16
CA GLN A 29 -9.20 4.78 -5.57
C GLN A 29 -9.54 3.58 -6.48
N GLN A 30 -8.87 2.44 -6.29
CA GLN A 30 -9.13 1.23 -7.08
C GLN A 30 -10.55 0.69 -6.87
N VAL A 31 -11.06 0.70 -5.63
CA VAL A 31 -12.45 0.33 -5.33
C VAL A 31 -13.43 1.29 -5.98
N PHE A 32 -13.19 2.60 -5.89
CA PHE A 32 -14.05 3.60 -6.50
C PHE A 32 -14.13 3.45 -8.02
N ILE A 33 -12.99 3.24 -8.70
CA ILE A 33 -12.96 2.98 -10.14
C ILE A 33 -13.71 1.68 -10.46
N ALA A 34 -13.53 0.64 -9.65
CA ALA A 34 -14.23 -0.63 -9.83
C ALA A 34 -15.77 -0.50 -9.72
N ASP A 35 -16.25 0.36 -8.83
CA ASP A 35 -17.68 0.56 -8.60
C ASP A 35 -18.35 1.46 -9.65
N VAL A 36 -17.59 2.39 -10.24
CA VAL A 36 -18.11 3.35 -11.24
C VAL A 36 -18.01 2.79 -12.67
N THR A 37 -17.14 1.81 -12.93
CA THR A 37 -16.84 1.35 -14.30
C THR A 37 -17.38 -0.05 -14.61
N ASN A 38 -17.76 -0.26 -15.87
CA ASN A 38 -18.16 -1.57 -16.36
C ASN A 38 -16.96 -2.51 -16.57
N LEU A 39 -17.18 -3.82 -16.37
CA LEU A 39 -16.17 -4.88 -16.44
C LEU A 39 -15.30 -4.87 -17.71
N VAL A 40 -15.86 -4.45 -18.85
CA VAL A 40 -15.18 -4.46 -20.16
C VAL A 40 -14.13 -3.37 -20.28
N ASN A 41 -14.39 -2.18 -19.72
CA ASN A 41 -13.49 -1.02 -19.85
C ASN A 41 -12.63 -0.80 -18.59
N ARG A 42 -12.74 -1.67 -17.59
CA ARG A 42 -12.13 -1.50 -16.28
C ARG A 42 -10.60 -1.37 -16.34
N GLY A 43 -9.93 -2.10 -17.23
CA GLY A 43 -8.48 -2.01 -17.41
C GLY A 43 -8.01 -0.68 -17.99
N LEU A 44 -8.81 -0.01 -18.83
CA LEU A 44 -8.49 1.33 -19.32
C LEU A 44 -8.76 2.36 -18.22
N TRP A 45 -9.92 2.27 -17.56
CA TRP A 45 -10.29 3.22 -16.51
C TRP A 45 -9.49 3.08 -15.21
N SER A 46 -8.86 1.93 -14.95
CA SER A 46 -7.92 1.79 -13.82
C SER A 46 -6.63 2.56 -14.03
N THR A 47 -6.21 2.72 -15.29
CA THR A 47 -4.87 3.22 -15.64
C THR A 47 -4.90 4.66 -16.13
N LEU A 48 -6.04 5.12 -16.65
CA LEU A 48 -6.25 6.49 -17.12
C LEU A 48 -6.08 7.56 -16.03
N PRO A 49 -6.69 7.43 -14.83
CA PRO A 49 -6.53 8.43 -13.76
C PRO A 49 -5.07 8.59 -13.32
N ASP A 50 -4.36 7.48 -13.19
CA ASP A 50 -2.94 7.47 -12.85
C ASP A 50 -2.12 8.15 -13.95
N SER A 51 -2.39 7.85 -15.22
CA SER A 51 -1.68 8.46 -16.35
C SER A 51 -1.89 9.98 -16.45
N ILE A 52 -3.14 10.44 -16.27
CA ILE A 52 -3.50 11.86 -16.37
C ILE A 52 -2.93 12.66 -15.19
N SER A 53 -2.83 12.06 -14.00
CA SER A 53 -2.28 12.72 -12.82
C SER A 53 -0.75 12.66 -12.74
N THR A 54 -0.12 11.61 -13.28
CA THR A 54 1.33 11.42 -13.20
C THR A 54 2.09 12.42 -14.06
N ILE A 55 1.64 12.68 -15.30
CA ILE A 55 2.36 13.58 -16.22
C ILE A 55 2.49 15.00 -15.62
N PRO A 56 1.41 15.70 -15.21
CA PRO A 56 1.54 17.02 -14.61
C PRO A 56 2.34 17.00 -13.30
N THR A 57 2.11 15.98 -12.45
CA THR A 57 2.80 15.86 -11.16
C THR A 57 4.31 15.69 -11.33
N LEU A 58 4.77 14.97 -12.34
CA LEU A 58 6.20 14.78 -12.62
C LEU A 58 6.86 16.12 -13.00
N TYR A 59 6.30 16.87 -13.95
CA TYR A 59 6.89 18.13 -14.40
C TYR A 59 6.75 19.27 -13.38
N LEU A 60 5.59 19.38 -12.72
CA LEU A 60 5.36 20.39 -11.69
C LEU A 60 6.15 20.06 -10.42
N GLY A 61 6.19 18.78 -10.03
CA GLY A 61 6.91 18.29 -8.86
C GLY A 61 8.41 18.56 -8.94
N THR A 62 9.04 18.31 -10.09
CA THR A 62 10.48 18.60 -10.28
C THR A 62 10.79 20.09 -10.20
N THR A 63 9.93 20.94 -10.77
CA THR A 63 10.11 22.40 -10.76
C THR A 63 9.91 22.99 -9.37
N ILE A 64 8.88 22.53 -8.65
CA ILE A 64 8.64 22.89 -7.25
C ILE A 64 9.80 22.38 -6.37
N GLY A 65 10.24 21.14 -6.57
CA GLY A 65 11.34 20.54 -5.82
C GLY A 65 12.64 21.32 -5.95
N GLN A 66 13.00 21.70 -7.18
CA GLN A 66 14.17 22.54 -7.44
C GLN A 66 14.03 23.92 -6.77
N SER A 67 12.87 24.57 -6.89
CA SER A 67 12.61 25.86 -6.23
C SER A 67 12.70 25.79 -4.70
N VAL A 68 12.21 24.70 -4.09
CA VAL A 68 12.32 24.48 -2.64
C VAL A 68 13.77 24.24 -2.21
N LEU A 69 14.58 23.57 -3.04
CA LEU A 69 16.01 23.39 -2.77
C LEU A 69 16.80 24.70 -2.87
N ASP A 70 16.46 25.56 -3.83
CA ASP A 70 17.18 26.80 -4.10
C ASP A 70 16.77 27.95 -3.16
N HIS A 71 15.50 27.98 -2.72
CA HIS A 71 14.93 29.12 -2.00
C HIS A 71 14.30 28.80 -0.63
N SER A 72 14.23 27.53 -0.23
CA SER A 72 13.53 27.13 1.00
C SER A 72 14.29 26.05 1.78
N THR A 73 13.66 25.54 2.83
CA THR A 73 14.18 24.43 3.64
C THR A 73 13.45 23.14 3.31
N TRP A 74 14.15 22.02 3.46
CA TRP A 74 13.57 20.68 3.26
C TRP A 74 12.31 20.42 4.11
N ARG A 75 12.20 21.06 5.29
CA ARG A 75 11.03 20.99 6.17
C ARG A 75 9.78 21.57 5.52
N TRP A 76 9.92 22.69 4.81
CA TRP A 76 8.84 23.30 4.04
C TRP A 76 8.46 22.47 2.82
N GLY A 77 9.40 21.71 2.25
CA GLY A 77 9.10 20.71 1.22
C GLY A 77 8.09 19.65 1.68
N TRP A 78 8.16 19.19 2.93
CA TRP A 78 7.14 18.32 3.52
C TRP A 78 5.90 19.09 4.00
N GLY A 79 6.10 20.28 4.55
CA GLY A 79 5.02 21.13 5.08
C GLY A 79 4.00 21.56 4.03
N MET A 80 4.41 21.81 2.79
CA MET A 80 3.49 22.20 1.72
C MET A 80 2.47 21.09 1.39
N TRP A 81 2.91 19.82 1.37
CA TRP A 81 2.03 18.69 1.07
C TRP A 81 1.02 18.45 2.18
N ALA A 82 1.36 18.76 3.44
CA ALA A 82 0.42 18.72 4.55
C ALA A 82 -0.76 19.69 4.40
N ILE A 83 -0.62 20.75 3.58
CA ILE A 83 -1.70 21.70 3.27
C ILE A 83 -2.41 21.31 1.97
N VAL A 84 -1.67 20.96 0.93
CA VAL A 84 -2.23 20.61 -0.39
C VAL A 84 -3.13 19.38 -0.30
N LEU A 85 -2.68 18.32 0.39
CA LEU A 85 -3.43 17.06 0.50
C LEU A 85 -4.84 17.23 1.09
N PRO A 86 -5.03 17.88 2.27
CA PRO A 86 -6.38 18.09 2.79
C PRO A 86 -7.19 19.06 1.93
N VAL A 87 -6.61 20.13 1.39
CA VAL A 87 -7.35 21.09 0.55
C VAL A 87 -7.91 20.42 -0.71
N CYS A 88 -7.11 19.57 -1.37
CA CYS A 88 -7.56 18.81 -2.54
C CYS A 88 -8.47 17.63 -2.17
N GLY A 89 -8.27 17.02 -0.99
CA GLY A 89 -9.07 15.90 -0.50
C GLY A 89 -10.45 16.29 0.05
N LEU A 90 -10.59 17.51 0.59
CA LEU A 90 -11.82 18.00 1.23
C LEU A 90 -13.05 17.96 0.30
N PRO A 91 -13.00 18.38 -0.97
CA PRO A 91 -14.14 18.26 -1.88
C PRO A 91 -14.59 16.82 -2.09
N LEU A 92 -13.62 15.90 -2.26
CA LEU A 92 -13.86 14.48 -2.45
C LEU A 92 -14.50 13.86 -1.20
N LEU A 93 -13.89 14.08 -0.03
CA LEU A 93 -14.43 13.62 1.25
C LEU A 93 -15.81 14.22 1.54
N GLY A 94 -16.00 15.51 1.24
CA GLY A 94 -17.29 16.18 1.37
C GLY A 94 -18.38 15.55 0.51
N SER A 95 -18.09 15.24 -0.76
CA SER A 95 -19.04 14.59 -1.66
C SER A 95 -19.42 13.18 -1.18
N VAL A 96 -18.44 12.37 -0.77
CA VAL A 96 -18.66 11.01 -0.27
C VAL A 96 -19.47 11.06 1.03
N PHE A 97 -19.11 11.94 1.95
CA PHE A 97 -19.82 12.09 3.22
C PHE A 97 -21.26 12.53 3.02
N PHE A 98 -21.50 13.45 2.09
CA PHE A 98 -22.85 13.89 1.70
C PHE A 98 -23.68 12.74 1.13
N HIS A 99 -23.14 11.97 0.18
CA HIS A 99 -23.84 10.82 -0.41
C HIS A 99 -24.04 9.67 0.59
N GLN A 100 -23.07 9.41 1.48
CA GLN A 100 -23.21 8.43 2.56
C GLN A 100 -24.31 8.84 3.54
N HIS A 101 -24.34 10.10 3.95
CA HIS A 101 -25.40 10.63 4.80
C HIS A 101 -26.78 10.49 4.16
N GLN A 102 -26.91 10.76 2.86
CA GLN A 102 -28.16 10.53 2.14
C GLN A 102 -28.53 9.05 2.06
N ALA A 103 -27.57 8.16 1.77
CA ALA A 103 -27.81 6.72 1.70
C ALA A 103 -28.23 6.11 3.05
N ILE A 104 -27.68 6.63 4.16
CA ILE A 104 -28.07 6.24 5.52
C ILE A 104 -29.48 6.75 5.85
N LYS A 105 -29.79 8.02 5.53
CA LYS A 105 -31.13 8.59 5.69
C LYS A 105 -32.18 7.81 4.90
N ASN A 106 -31.82 7.31 3.72
CA ASN A 106 -32.68 6.49 2.86
C ASN A 106 -32.71 5.00 3.27
N GLY A 107 -32.04 4.60 4.36
CA GLY A 107 -32.05 3.23 4.89
C GLY A 107 -31.36 2.19 4.00
N LEU A 108 -30.65 2.61 2.94
CA LEU A 108 -30.03 1.76 1.94
C LEU A 108 -28.71 1.15 2.43
N GLY A 109 -27.96 1.86 3.29
CA GLY A 109 -26.63 1.44 3.74
C GLY A 109 -26.60 0.12 4.52
N LYS A 110 -27.44 -0.03 5.55
CA LYS A 110 -27.48 -1.25 6.38
C LYS A 110 -28.07 -2.44 5.64
N LYS A 111 -29.08 -2.22 4.79
CA LYS A 111 -29.75 -3.29 4.03
C LYS A 111 -28.85 -3.87 2.93
N ARG A 112 -28.10 -3.01 2.22
CA ARG A 112 -27.17 -3.45 1.16
C ARG A 112 -25.99 -4.23 1.72
N LEU A 113 -25.40 -3.76 2.82
CA LEU A 113 -24.28 -4.44 3.48
C LEU A 113 -24.72 -5.78 4.09
N ALA A 114 -25.85 -5.83 4.79
CA ALA A 114 -26.39 -7.07 5.34
C ALA A 114 -26.73 -8.10 4.24
N ALA A 115 -27.27 -7.65 3.10
CA ALA A 115 -27.57 -8.51 1.96
C ALA A 115 -26.30 -9.03 1.26
N GLN A 116 -25.27 -8.19 1.07
CA GLN A 116 -24.01 -8.58 0.43
C GLN A 116 -23.21 -9.57 1.28
N LEU A 117 -23.25 -9.41 2.60
CA LEU A 117 -22.52 -10.27 3.54
C LEU A 117 -23.35 -11.51 3.95
N GLY A 118 -24.60 -11.65 3.49
CA GLY A 118 -25.49 -12.75 3.87
C GLY A 118 -25.85 -12.77 5.36
N LEU A 119 -25.76 -11.62 6.03
CA LEU A 119 -26.05 -11.50 7.46
C LEU A 119 -27.57 -11.40 7.66
N ASN A 120 -28.13 -12.38 8.37
CA ASN A 120 -29.54 -12.34 8.76
C ASN A 120 -29.77 -11.18 9.75
N ALA A 121 -30.55 -10.19 9.34
CA ALA A 121 -30.87 -8.99 10.13
C ALA A 121 -31.58 -9.29 11.48
N SER A 122 -32.04 -10.52 11.68
CA SER A 122 -32.69 -10.99 12.92
C SER A 122 -31.73 -11.59 13.96
N GLN A 123 -30.42 -11.69 13.67
CA GLN A 123 -29.44 -12.18 14.65
C GLN A 123 -28.93 -11.05 15.58
N PRO A 124 -28.54 -11.36 16.83
CA PRO A 124 -27.98 -10.36 17.72
C PRO A 124 -26.60 -9.88 17.22
N TRP A 125 -26.29 -8.61 17.48
CA TRP A 125 -25.12 -7.90 16.93
C TRP A 125 -23.76 -8.59 17.18
N TRP A 126 -23.61 -9.32 18.29
CA TRP A 126 -22.37 -10.02 18.64
C TRP A 126 -22.14 -11.28 17.79
N LYS A 127 -23.20 -12.00 17.40
CA LYS A 127 -23.08 -13.14 16.47
C LYS A 127 -22.74 -12.65 15.06
N GLN A 128 -23.36 -11.55 14.64
CA GLN A 128 -23.04 -10.89 13.37
C GLN A 128 -21.58 -10.41 13.36
N ALA A 129 -21.11 -9.81 14.45
CA ALA A 129 -19.71 -9.39 14.58
C ALA A 129 -18.75 -10.59 14.54
N TYR A 130 -19.08 -11.70 15.22
CA TYR A 130 -18.27 -12.92 15.18
C TYR A 130 -18.21 -13.52 13.76
N GLU A 131 -19.35 -13.69 13.10
CA GLU A 131 -19.39 -14.22 11.72
C GLU A 131 -18.63 -13.31 10.75
N LEU A 132 -18.75 -11.99 10.89
CA LEU A 132 -18.00 -11.04 10.09
C LEU A 132 -16.48 -11.18 10.32
N LEU A 133 -16.04 -11.11 11.57
CA LEU A 133 -14.61 -11.07 11.91
C LEU A 133 -13.91 -12.41 11.70
N TRP A 134 -14.57 -13.53 11.99
CA TRP A 134 -13.96 -14.86 11.93
C TRP A 134 -14.24 -15.61 10.63
N VAL A 135 -15.40 -15.43 10.00
CA VAL A 135 -15.78 -16.20 8.80
C VAL A 135 -15.56 -15.40 7.52
N GLN A 136 -15.77 -14.08 7.54
CA GLN A 136 -15.65 -13.25 6.34
C GLN A 136 -14.31 -12.55 6.22
N LEU A 137 -13.79 -12.04 7.34
CA LEU A 137 -12.50 -11.35 7.39
C LEU A 137 -11.32 -12.30 7.67
N ASP A 138 -11.57 -13.50 8.20
CA ASP A 138 -10.56 -14.47 8.66
C ASP A 138 -9.40 -13.80 9.43
N LEU A 139 -9.75 -13.16 10.55
CA LEU A 139 -8.82 -12.43 11.41
C LEU A 139 -7.56 -13.25 11.82
N PRO A 140 -7.66 -14.55 12.17
CA PRO A 140 -6.48 -15.36 12.49
C PRO A 140 -5.53 -15.52 11.31
N GLY A 141 -6.06 -15.80 10.11
CA GLY A 141 -5.27 -15.87 8.89
C GLY A 141 -4.60 -14.54 8.59
N ALA A 142 -5.35 -13.44 8.68
CA ALA A 142 -4.81 -12.09 8.49
C ALA A 142 -3.67 -11.75 9.49
N LEU A 143 -3.81 -12.15 10.76
CA LEU A 143 -2.79 -11.92 11.79
C LEU A 143 -1.54 -12.77 11.54
N LEU A 144 -1.69 -14.05 11.18
CA LEU A 144 -0.58 -14.93 10.83
C LEU A 144 0.19 -14.40 9.61
N LEU A 145 -0.52 -13.95 8.58
CA LEU A 145 0.07 -13.34 7.39
C LEU A 145 0.83 -12.05 7.74
N LEU A 146 0.19 -11.15 8.50
CA LEU A 146 0.78 -9.88 8.91
C LEU A 146 2.04 -10.12 9.77
N ALA A 147 1.96 -11.00 10.77
CA ALA A 147 3.07 -11.32 11.64
C ALA A 147 4.22 -12.01 10.88
N GLY A 148 3.90 -12.97 10.00
CA GLY A 148 4.89 -13.66 9.18
C GLY A 148 5.61 -12.73 8.22
N LEU A 149 4.87 -11.85 7.52
CA LEU A 149 5.47 -10.83 6.65
C LEU A 149 6.30 -9.83 7.45
N ALA A 150 5.78 -9.29 8.56
CA ALA A 150 6.51 -8.34 9.39
C ALA A 150 7.83 -8.94 9.92
N LEU A 151 7.79 -10.15 10.48
CA LEU A 151 8.98 -10.82 11.01
C LEU A 151 9.97 -11.26 9.94
N THR A 152 9.56 -11.38 8.69
CA THR A 152 10.46 -11.66 7.55
C THR A 152 11.06 -10.37 6.98
N LEU A 153 10.24 -9.35 6.72
CA LEU A 153 10.65 -8.12 6.04
C LEU A 153 11.39 -7.14 6.96
N ILE A 154 11.01 -7.03 8.24
CA ILE A 154 11.67 -6.13 9.19
C ILE A 154 13.16 -6.46 9.35
N PRO A 155 13.58 -7.71 9.66
CA PRO A 155 15.01 -8.00 9.80
C PRO A 155 15.77 -7.76 8.50
N ILE A 156 15.21 -8.15 7.35
CA ILE A 156 15.83 -7.93 6.02
C ILE A 156 16.05 -6.43 5.76
N SER A 157 15.06 -5.59 6.04
CA SER A 157 15.18 -4.13 5.86
C SER A 157 16.19 -3.51 6.83
N LEU A 158 16.31 -4.04 8.05
CA LEU A 158 17.22 -3.52 9.08
C LEU A 158 18.68 -3.97 8.89
N THR A 159 18.92 -5.07 8.17
CA THR A 159 20.26 -5.58 7.81
C THR A 159 20.87 -4.92 6.57
N GLY A 160 20.29 -3.82 6.10
CA GLY A 160 20.78 -3.04 4.95
C GLY A 160 22.23 -2.53 5.09
N ALA A 161 22.75 -2.00 3.97
CA ALA A 161 24.15 -1.78 3.56
C ALA A 161 25.20 -1.35 4.62
N ASN A 162 24.81 -0.78 5.76
CA ASN A 162 25.73 -0.25 6.76
C ASN A 162 25.99 -1.20 7.95
N ARG A 163 25.35 -2.38 8.03
CA ARG A 163 25.54 -3.36 9.12
C ARG A 163 25.53 -4.82 8.63
N SER A 164 26.53 -5.16 7.82
CA SER A 164 26.70 -6.51 7.24
C SER A 164 27.00 -7.61 8.28
N ASP A 165 27.49 -7.23 9.46
CA ASP A 165 27.71 -8.10 10.62
C ASP A 165 26.42 -8.76 11.15
N ARG A 166 25.28 -8.11 10.94
CA ARG A 166 23.98 -8.57 11.47
C ARG A 166 23.40 -9.79 10.76
N TRP A 167 23.87 -10.13 9.56
CA TRP A 167 23.44 -11.34 8.85
C TRP A 167 23.80 -12.63 9.59
N GLN A 168 24.87 -12.59 10.40
CA GLN A 168 25.30 -13.72 11.23
C GLN A 168 24.74 -13.69 12.66
N SER A 169 23.96 -12.66 13.02
CA SER A 169 23.35 -12.59 14.33
C SER A 169 22.29 -13.66 14.51
N ALA A 170 22.35 -14.39 15.63
CA ALA A 170 21.35 -15.39 15.99
C ALA A 170 19.93 -14.80 16.02
N THR A 171 19.78 -13.54 16.40
CA THR A 171 18.48 -12.85 16.42
C THR A 171 17.93 -12.64 15.01
N PHE A 172 18.77 -12.30 14.03
CA PHE A 172 18.34 -12.13 12.64
C PHE A 172 17.83 -13.45 12.08
N ILE A 173 18.60 -14.52 12.23
CA ILE A 173 18.23 -15.87 11.76
C ILE A 173 16.96 -16.34 12.46
N ALA A 174 16.84 -16.14 13.78
CA ALA A 174 15.66 -16.54 14.53
C ALA A 174 14.40 -15.81 14.04
N LEU A 175 14.44 -14.49 13.86
CA LEU A 175 13.31 -13.71 13.35
C LEU A 175 12.90 -14.16 11.93
N LEU A 176 13.88 -14.41 11.07
CA LEU A 176 13.64 -14.88 9.71
C LEU A 176 12.99 -16.27 9.69
N VAL A 177 13.51 -17.21 10.46
CA VAL A 177 12.96 -18.58 10.55
C VAL A 177 11.55 -18.54 11.13
N VAL A 178 11.31 -17.79 12.20
CA VAL A 178 9.96 -17.63 12.79
C VAL A 178 9.01 -16.99 11.78
N GLY A 179 9.44 -15.97 11.04
CA GLY A 179 8.66 -15.36 9.97
C GLY A 179 8.23 -16.36 8.90
N ILE A 180 9.17 -17.16 8.39
CA ILE A 180 8.90 -18.22 7.40
C ILE A 180 7.94 -19.27 7.98
N VAL A 181 8.15 -19.72 9.22
CA VAL A 181 7.27 -20.69 9.88
C VAL A 181 5.84 -20.15 9.99
N LEU A 182 5.67 -18.88 10.38
CA LEU A 182 4.35 -18.25 10.44
C LEU A 182 3.68 -18.13 9.06
N LEU A 183 4.44 -17.86 8.00
CA LEU A 183 3.91 -17.85 6.63
C LEU A 183 3.46 -19.25 6.17
N VAL A 184 4.21 -20.30 6.53
CA VAL A 184 3.80 -21.68 6.27
C VAL A 184 2.54 -22.03 7.06
N LEU A 185 2.46 -21.64 8.34
CA LEU A 185 1.26 -21.82 9.16
C LEU A 185 0.06 -21.06 8.59
N PHE A 186 0.25 -19.85 8.08
CA PHE A 186 -0.78 -19.11 7.35
C PHE A 186 -1.27 -19.88 6.12
N ALA A 187 -0.36 -20.39 5.28
CA ALA A 187 -0.74 -21.16 4.11
C ALA A 187 -1.52 -22.44 4.49
N LEU A 188 -1.12 -23.14 5.55
CA LEU A 188 -1.84 -24.30 6.07
C LEU A 188 -3.21 -23.91 6.62
N TRP A 189 -3.32 -22.80 7.35
CA TRP A 189 -4.58 -22.27 7.86
C TRP A 189 -5.56 -21.93 6.73
N ASP A 190 -5.10 -21.19 5.72
CA ASP A 190 -5.92 -20.75 4.58
C ASP A 190 -6.39 -21.94 3.73
N ILE A 191 -5.55 -22.98 3.58
CA ILE A 191 -5.90 -24.17 2.79
C ILE A 191 -6.86 -25.11 3.54
N PHE A 192 -6.63 -25.35 4.83
CA PHE A 192 -7.31 -26.43 5.56
C PHE A 192 -8.42 -25.95 6.52
N VAL A 193 -8.32 -24.74 7.06
CA VAL A 193 -9.18 -24.27 8.17
C VAL A 193 -10.12 -23.16 7.73
N ALA A 194 -9.70 -22.28 6.83
CA ALA A 194 -10.51 -21.13 6.41
C ALA A 194 -11.77 -21.57 5.63
N LYS A 195 -12.95 -21.17 6.14
CA LYS A 195 -14.25 -21.44 5.48
C LYS A 195 -14.44 -20.63 4.20
N LYS A 196 -13.88 -19.42 4.16
CA LYS A 196 -13.77 -18.56 2.98
C LYS A 196 -12.29 -18.22 2.84
N PRO A 197 -11.52 -19.00 2.05
CA PRO A 197 -10.09 -18.77 1.93
C PRO A 197 -9.82 -17.40 1.32
N PHE A 198 -8.80 -16.72 1.84
CA PHE A 198 -8.32 -15.44 1.31
C PHE A 198 -7.81 -15.63 -0.12
N ILE A 199 -7.12 -16.73 -0.38
CA ILE A 199 -6.64 -17.07 -1.71
C ILE A 199 -7.38 -18.34 -2.19
N PRO A 200 -8.33 -18.23 -3.12
CA PRO A 200 -9.07 -19.41 -3.58
C PRO A 200 -8.10 -20.40 -4.23
N TYR A 201 -8.08 -21.64 -3.74
CA TYR A 201 -7.13 -22.68 -4.16
C TYR A 201 -7.08 -22.90 -5.69
N ARG A 202 -8.19 -22.69 -6.38
CA ARG A 202 -8.27 -22.74 -7.85
C ARG A 202 -7.35 -21.73 -8.54
N MET A 203 -7.16 -20.55 -7.96
CA MET A 203 -6.27 -19.52 -8.50
C MET A 203 -4.81 -19.91 -8.30
N VAL A 204 -4.43 -20.42 -7.12
CA VAL A 204 -3.05 -20.84 -6.82
C VAL A 204 -2.58 -21.96 -7.75
N ARG A 205 -3.48 -22.90 -8.10
CA ARG A 205 -3.14 -24.03 -8.98
C ARG A 205 -3.03 -23.66 -10.46
N SER A 206 -3.54 -22.49 -10.85
CA SER A 206 -3.49 -22.04 -12.25
C SER A 206 -2.10 -21.50 -12.59
N LYS A 207 -1.42 -22.16 -13.54
CA LYS A 207 -0.10 -21.72 -14.04
C LYS A 207 -0.15 -20.28 -14.57
N THR A 208 -1.26 -19.88 -15.17
CA THR A 208 -1.45 -18.50 -15.68
C THR A 208 -1.47 -17.48 -14.55
N VAL A 209 -2.13 -17.80 -13.43
CA VAL A 209 -2.15 -16.91 -12.25
C VAL A 209 -0.77 -16.86 -11.61
N ALA A 210 -0.09 -18.00 -11.45
CA ALA A 210 1.27 -18.04 -10.93
C ALA A 210 2.25 -17.25 -11.80
N ALA A 211 2.16 -17.37 -13.13
CA ALA A 211 2.96 -16.59 -14.06
C ALA A 211 2.66 -15.09 -13.99
N ALA A 212 1.38 -14.70 -13.87
CA ALA A 212 0.99 -13.30 -13.70
C ALA A 212 1.53 -12.72 -12.39
N CYS A 213 1.48 -13.47 -11.28
CA CYS A 213 2.06 -13.05 -10.00
C CYS A 213 3.59 -12.91 -10.09
N LEU A 214 4.27 -13.83 -10.79
CA LEU A 214 5.72 -13.76 -10.99
C LEU A 214 6.11 -12.54 -11.84
N LEU A 215 5.37 -12.28 -12.92
CA LEU A 215 5.56 -11.08 -13.74
C LEU A 215 5.37 -9.81 -12.92
N GLY A 216 4.32 -9.74 -12.09
CA GLY A 216 4.10 -8.62 -11.18
C GLY A 216 5.25 -8.45 -10.18
N ALA A 217 5.75 -9.53 -9.59
CA ALA A 217 6.89 -9.46 -8.68
C ALA A 217 8.17 -8.95 -9.37
N LEU A 218 8.44 -9.38 -10.60
CA LEU A 218 9.58 -8.92 -11.39
C LEU A 218 9.43 -7.45 -11.81
N ASP A 219 8.22 -7.01 -12.13
CA ASP A 219 7.91 -5.62 -12.46
C ASP A 219 8.14 -4.69 -11.26
N PHE A 220 7.62 -5.05 -10.09
CA PHE A 220 7.88 -4.30 -8.85
C PHE A 220 9.37 -4.28 -8.47
N LEU A 221 10.09 -5.38 -8.71
CA LEU A 221 11.54 -5.44 -8.49
C LEU A 221 12.27 -4.48 -9.43
N HIS A 222 11.97 -4.53 -10.72
CA HIS A 222 12.51 -3.62 -11.73
C HIS A 222 12.23 -2.16 -11.36
N TYR A 223 10.98 -1.82 -11.06
CA TYR A 223 10.57 -0.47 -10.67
C TYR A 223 11.31 0.04 -9.43
N SER A 224 11.46 -0.81 -8.40
CA SER A 224 12.17 -0.45 -7.17
C SER A 224 13.67 -0.22 -7.43
N MET A 225 14.29 -1.02 -8.29
CA MET A 225 15.69 -0.81 -8.66
C MET A 225 15.88 0.46 -9.51
N PHE A 226 14.99 0.69 -10.47
CA PHE A 226 15.01 1.86 -11.33
C PHE A 226 14.90 3.15 -10.50
N THR A 227 13.86 3.29 -9.69
CA THR A 227 13.60 4.50 -8.89
C THR A 227 14.67 4.83 -7.86
N VAL A 228 15.36 3.82 -7.32
CA VAL A 228 16.42 4.04 -6.31
C VAL A 228 17.75 4.44 -6.95
N PHE A 229 18.13 3.80 -8.06
CA PHE A 229 19.49 3.93 -8.60
C PHE A 229 19.58 4.86 -9.81
N TYR A 230 18.50 5.04 -10.57
CA TYR A 230 18.55 5.79 -11.83
C TYR A 230 18.89 7.27 -11.64
N SER A 231 18.21 7.96 -10.70
CA SER A 231 18.51 9.35 -10.37
C SER A 231 19.96 9.54 -9.90
N SER A 232 20.44 8.62 -9.06
CA SER A 232 21.82 8.64 -8.54
C SER A 232 22.84 8.43 -9.66
N TYR A 233 22.55 7.54 -10.61
CA TYR A 233 23.39 7.32 -11.79
C TYR A 233 23.46 8.56 -12.68
N LEU A 234 22.33 9.22 -12.97
CA LEU A 234 22.30 10.46 -13.76
C LEU A 234 23.07 11.60 -13.10
N GLN A 235 23.00 11.73 -11.76
CA GLN A 235 23.73 12.77 -11.03
C GLN A 235 25.24 12.50 -11.00
N VAL A 236 25.66 11.27 -10.73
CA VAL A 236 27.09 10.92 -10.54
C VAL A 236 27.82 10.74 -11.88
N VAL A 237 27.23 10.00 -12.81
CA VAL A 237 27.84 9.66 -14.11
C VAL A 237 27.46 10.67 -15.18
N GLY A 238 26.20 11.09 -15.21
CA GLY A 238 25.69 12.06 -16.19
C GLY A 238 25.99 13.52 -15.85
N GLY A 239 26.43 13.82 -14.63
CA GLY A 239 26.72 15.18 -14.18
C GLY A 239 25.50 16.11 -14.16
N TYR A 240 24.28 15.56 -14.20
CA TYR A 240 23.06 16.34 -14.19
C TYR A 240 22.80 16.95 -12.81
N SER A 241 22.22 18.16 -12.79
CA SER A 241 21.71 18.72 -11.53
C SER A 241 20.54 17.88 -11.00
N PRO A 242 20.26 17.88 -9.68
CA PRO A 242 19.18 17.08 -9.09
C PRO A 242 17.83 17.28 -9.79
N GLY A 243 17.43 18.53 -10.07
CA GLY A 243 16.19 18.83 -10.78
C GLY A 243 16.18 18.36 -12.24
N HIS A 244 17.33 18.30 -12.93
CA HIS A 244 17.39 17.73 -14.28
C HIS A 244 17.35 16.20 -14.26
N ALA A 245 18.05 15.56 -13.31
CA ALA A 245 18.04 14.11 -13.17
C ALA A 245 16.62 13.58 -12.92
N THR A 246 15.86 14.21 -12.02
CA THR A 246 14.47 13.81 -11.70
C THR A 246 13.47 14.10 -12.84
N ARG A 247 13.84 14.88 -13.87
CA ARG A 247 12.97 15.11 -15.05
C ARG A 247 13.15 14.07 -16.16
N ILE A 248 14.30 13.41 -16.16
CA ILE A 248 14.68 12.40 -17.16
C ILE A 248 14.26 11.00 -16.69
N GLU A 249 14.20 10.82 -15.37
CA GLU A 249 13.56 9.69 -14.68
C GLU A 249 12.04 9.66 -14.92
#